data_AF-W1Q4A8-F1
#
_entry.id   AF-W1Q4A8-F1
#
_cell.length_a   1.000
_cell.length_b   1.000
_cell.length_c   1.000
_cell.angle_alpha   90.00
_cell.angle_beta   90.00
_cell.angle_gamma   90.00
#
_symmetry.space_group_name_H-M   'P 1'
#
loop_
_entity.id
_entity.type
_entity.pdbx_description
1 polymer ?
#
loop_
_entity_poly.entity_id
_entity_poly.type
_entity_poly.pdbx_seq_one_letter_code
_entity_poly.pdbx_strand_id
1 'polypeptide(L)'
;MGFIKRAISIFLGLFVVVGIGGYIFTRFYYHTSAPKSPDGIGKVIEVYQVSEDVEDRIRQDGDTFQFVSIETKTDQVIFSAQLENYFSYNAQKDLIGSGDKPTDKLTFMLTKNYLPLWQANQARFKDKYSLSRFPIAGTSVYPEIKQLKINGKPVDEVREYVDYDGRTWYLWYYKNLELKNSNIVTFE
;
A
#
# COMPACT_ATOMS: atom_id res chain seq x y z
N MET A 1 28.31 -21.19 5.52
CA MET A 1 28.16 -20.24 6.65
C MET A 1 28.50 -18.85 6.15
N GLY A 2 27.62 -17.88 5.93
CA GLY A 2 26.17 -17.77 5.82
C GLY A 2 25.99 -16.40 5.15
N PHE A 3 25.53 -16.36 3.90
CA PHE A 3 25.41 -15.12 3.14
C PHE A 3 24.22 -14.31 3.68
N ILE A 4 24.51 -13.20 4.37
CA ILE A 4 23.52 -12.20 4.73
C ILE A 4 23.09 -11.49 3.43
N LYS A 5 21.96 -11.91 2.87
CA LYS A 5 21.29 -11.17 1.79
C LYS A 5 20.75 -9.87 2.39
N ARG A 6 21.41 -8.75 2.09
CA ARG A 6 20.92 -7.40 2.38
C ARG A 6 19.58 -7.19 1.69
N ALA A 7 18.50 -7.11 2.47
CA ALA A 7 17.25 -6.53 2.03
C ALA A 7 17.50 -5.04 1.73
N ILE A 8 17.26 -4.63 0.48
CA ILE A 8 17.37 -3.23 0.07
C ILE A 8 16.03 -2.57 0.37
N SER A 9 15.95 -1.85 1.48
CA SER A 9 14.82 -0.96 1.79
C SER A 9 14.92 0.30 0.93
N ILE A 10 13.97 0.51 0.02
CA ILE A 10 13.86 1.74 -0.77
C ILE A 10 12.89 2.68 -0.03
N PHE A 11 13.44 3.71 0.62
CA PHE A 11 12.69 4.80 1.23
C PHE A 11 12.17 5.76 0.14
N LEU A 12 10.86 5.99 0.12
CA LEU A 12 10.22 7.05 -0.66
C LEU A 12 9.18 7.73 0.24
N GLY A 13 9.69 8.42 1.27
CA GLY A 13 8.92 9.31 2.12
C GLY A 13 9.25 10.75 1.75
N LEU A 14 8.37 11.42 1.02
CA LEU A 14 8.52 12.84 0.70
C LEU A 14 7.45 13.61 1.47
N PHE A 15 7.79 14.05 2.68
CA PHE A 15 7.07 15.12 3.39
C PHE A 15 8.10 16.05 4.04
N VAL A 16 8.33 17.19 3.39
CA VAL A 16 9.04 18.33 3.96
C VAL A 16 8.01 19.20 4.65
N VAL A 17 8.11 19.39 5.97
CA VAL A 17 7.41 20.49 6.66
C VAL A 17 8.35 21.22 7.60
N VAL A 18 8.40 22.53 7.38
CA VAL A 18 9.21 23.58 8.00
C VAL A 18 8.76 23.86 9.44
N GLY A 19 9.71 24.11 10.34
CA GLY A 19 9.51 24.90 11.56
C GLY A 19 9.26 24.10 12.85
N ILE A 20 10.16 24.28 13.82
CA ILE A 20 10.27 23.53 15.09
C ILE A 20 9.00 23.58 15.98
N GLY A 21 8.09 24.57 15.78
CA GLY A 21 6.79 24.63 16.45
C GLY A 21 5.64 23.89 15.74
N GLY A 22 5.72 23.68 14.42
CA GLY A 22 4.72 22.95 13.63
C GLY A 22 4.95 21.43 13.60
N TYR A 23 6.19 21.01 13.82
CA TYR A 23 6.61 19.60 13.77
C TYR A 23 5.97 18.71 14.85
N ILE A 24 5.65 19.25 16.03
CA ILE A 24 4.95 18.51 17.09
C ILE A 24 3.46 18.36 16.75
N PHE A 25 2.85 19.41 16.19
CA PHE A 25 1.42 19.41 15.86
C PHE A 25 1.09 18.46 14.69
N THR A 26 1.92 18.40 13.65
CA THR A 26 1.75 17.47 12.52
C THR A 26 1.94 16.00 12.90
N ARG A 27 2.79 15.72 13.91
CA ARG A 27 3.06 14.37 14.40
C ARG A 27 1.93 13.77 15.27
N PHE A 28 0.98 14.58 15.75
CA PHE A 28 -0.21 14.04 16.42
C PHE A 28 -1.42 13.99 15.48
N TYR A 29 -1.52 14.94 14.54
CA TYR A 29 -2.69 15.03 13.68
C TYR A 29 -2.77 13.92 12.64
N TYR A 30 -1.64 13.41 12.16
CA TYR A 30 -1.61 12.49 11.01
C TYR A 30 -1.13 11.07 11.37
N HIS A 31 -1.14 10.67 12.63
CA HIS A 31 -0.69 9.33 13.00
C HIS A 31 -1.85 8.47 13.49
N THR A 32 -1.83 7.19 13.12
CA THR A 32 -2.66 6.16 13.72
C THR A 32 -2.21 5.89 15.15
N SER A 33 -3.15 5.52 16.01
CA SER A 33 -2.86 5.01 17.35
C SER A 33 -2.28 3.59 17.35
N ALA A 34 -2.16 2.94 16.19
CA ALA A 34 -1.58 1.60 16.11
C ALA A 34 -0.12 1.59 16.61
N PRO A 35 0.26 0.66 17.49
CA PRO A 35 1.62 0.58 17.99
C PRO A 35 2.58 0.14 16.89
N LYS A 36 3.84 0.59 17.00
CA LYS A 36 4.95 0.04 16.20
C LYS A 36 5.51 -1.23 16.84
N SER A 37 5.85 -2.21 16.01
CA SER A 37 6.54 -3.41 16.46
C SER A 37 8.01 -3.10 16.77
N PRO A 38 8.58 -3.63 17.87
CA PRO A 38 10.00 -3.43 18.20
C PRO A 38 10.99 -3.90 17.13
N ASP A 39 10.61 -4.91 16.35
CA ASP A 39 11.41 -5.49 15.26
C ASP A 39 11.08 -4.91 13.88
N GLY A 40 10.14 -3.95 13.81
CA GLY A 40 9.66 -3.36 12.56
C GLY A 40 8.83 -4.31 11.68
N ILE A 41 8.46 -5.50 12.18
CA ILE A 41 7.57 -6.43 11.49
C ILE A 41 6.14 -6.13 11.92
N GLY A 42 5.34 -5.59 11.01
CA GLY A 42 3.96 -5.20 11.31
C GLY A 42 3.07 -6.40 11.65
N LYS A 43 1.99 -6.11 12.38
CA LYS A 43 0.89 -7.05 12.62
C LYS A 43 0.24 -7.41 11.28
N VAL A 44 0.05 -8.69 10.99
CA VAL A 44 -0.74 -9.14 9.84
C VAL A 44 -2.19 -8.71 10.06
N ILE A 45 -2.74 -7.97 9.11
CA ILE A 45 -4.14 -7.51 9.14
C ILE A 45 -4.99 -8.11 8.03
N GLU A 46 -4.37 -8.62 6.96
CA GLU A 46 -5.08 -9.28 5.87
C GLU A 46 -4.18 -10.31 5.17
N VAL A 47 -4.79 -11.39 4.68
CA VAL A 47 -4.12 -12.49 3.98
C VAL A 47 -4.91 -12.88 2.74
N TYR A 48 -4.23 -12.91 1.59
CA TYR A 48 -4.79 -13.34 0.31
C TYR A 48 -4.11 -14.65 -0.12
N GLN A 49 -4.88 -15.72 -0.27
CA GLN A 49 -4.37 -16.99 -0.78
C GLN A 49 -4.11 -16.90 -2.29
N VAL A 50 -2.86 -17.03 -2.70
CA VAL A 50 -2.47 -16.90 -4.12
C VAL A 50 -2.46 -18.27 -4.80
N SER A 51 -1.86 -19.26 -4.15
CA SER A 51 -1.82 -20.68 -4.53
C SER A 51 -1.66 -21.52 -3.26
N GLU A 52 -1.60 -22.85 -3.33
CA GLU A 52 -1.35 -23.72 -2.18
C GLU A 52 -0.10 -23.31 -1.37
N ASP A 53 0.94 -22.84 -2.07
CA ASP A 53 2.25 -22.58 -1.50
C ASP A 53 2.58 -21.09 -1.33
N VAL A 54 1.69 -20.17 -1.72
CA VAL A 54 1.96 -18.73 -1.71
C VAL A 54 0.80 -17.94 -1.12
N GLU A 55 1.15 -17.04 -0.21
CA GLU A 55 0.24 -16.04 0.36
C GLU A 55 0.77 -14.62 0.12
N ASP A 56 -0.15 -13.69 -0.10
CA ASP A 56 0.12 -12.26 0.04
C ASP A 56 -0.47 -11.77 1.35
N ARG A 57 0.29 -10.95 2.08
CA ARG A 57 -0.12 -10.42 3.38
C ARG A 57 0.03 -8.91 3.40
N ILE A 58 -0.99 -8.24 3.96
CA ILE A 58 -0.86 -6.85 4.38
C ILE A 58 -0.55 -6.86 5.88
N ARG A 59 0.49 -6.11 6.25
CA ARG A 59 0.85 -5.85 7.64
C ARG A 59 0.81 -4.36 7.94
N GLN A 60 0.48 -4.05 9.19
CA GLN A 60 0.47 -2.69 9.72
C GLN A 60 1.52 -2.57 10.83
N ASP A 61 2.41 -1.59 10.69
CA ASP A 61 3.41 -1.22 11.69
C ASP A 61 3.33 0.29 11.98
N GLY A 62 2.51 0.67 12.98
CA GLY A 62 2.04 2.05 13.11
C GLY A 62 1.35 2.53 11.82
N ASP A 63 1.76 3.69 11.31
CA ASP A 63 1.27 4.21 10.02
C ASP A 63 1.87 3.52 8.79
N THR A 64 2.74 2.54 8.99
CA THR A 64 3.47 1.91 7.90
C THR A 64 2.65 0.77 7.33
N PHE A 65 2.37 0.87 6.04
CA PHE A 65 1.83 -0.24 5.27
C PHE A 65 2.98 -1.13 4.79
N GLN A 66 2.86 -2.43 5.05
CA GLN A 66 3.80 -3.43 4.55
C GLN A 66 3.02 -4.46 3.75
N PHE A 67 3.45 -4.69 2.52
CA PHE A 67 2.94 -5.77 1.69
C PHE A 67 4.05 -6.81 1.53
N VAL A 68 3.74 -8.08 1.78
CA VAL A 68 4.68 -9.18 1.59
C VAL A 68 4.04 -10.34 0.86
N SER A 69 4.77 -10.94 -0.05
CA SER A 69 4.46 -12.25 -0.62
C SER A 69 5.38 -13.27 0.04
N ILE A 70 4.83 -14.36 0.54
CA ILE A 70 5.57 -15.40 1.26
C ILE A 70 5.31 -16.78 0.66
N GLU A 71 6.33 -17.62 0.65
CA GLU A 71 6.19 -19.05 0.41
C GLU A 71 5.78 -19.72 1.73
N THR A 72 4.60 -20.35 1.77
CA THR A 72 3.97 -20.80 3.02
C THR A 72 4.72 -21.95 3.69
N LYS A 73 5.36 -22.82 2.91
CA LYS A 73 6.12 -23.98 3.41
C LYS A 73 7.42 -23.60 4.13
N THR A 74 8.07 -22.52 3.70
CA THR A 74 9.40 -22.11 4.19
C THR A 74 9.37 -20.79 4.96
N ASP A 75 8.23 -20.09 4.95
CA ASP A 75 8.05 -18.70 5.40
C ASP A 75 9.03 -17.72 4.73
N GLN A 76 9.54 -18.07 3.55
CA GLN A 76 10.47 -17.23 2.80
C GLN A 76 9.73 -16.07 2.14
N VAL A 77 10.23 -14.85 2.35
CA VAL A 77 9.74 -13.65 1.64
C VAL A 77 10.19 -13.71 0.18
N ILE A 78 9.20 -13.73 -0.72
CA ILE A 78 9.35 -13.70 -2.18
C ILE A 78 9.41 -12.25 -2.66
N PHE A 79 8.54 -11.41 -2.11
CA PHE A 79 8.42 -10.00 -2.47
C PHE A 79 8.03 -9.20 -1.23
N SER A 80 8.50 -7.97 -1.12
CA SER A 80 8.10 -7.04 -0.07
C SER A 80 8.10 -5.61 -0.57
N ALA A 81 7.09 -4.85 -0.16
CA ALA A 81 7.02 -3.41 -0.32
C ALA A 81 6.61 -2.76 1.01
N GLN A 82 7.16 -1.59 1.30
CA GLN A 82 6.85 -0.82 2.49
C GLN A 82 6.55 0.62 2.09
N LEU A 83 5.48 1.17 2.64
CA LEU A 83 5.03 2.52 2.38
C LEU A 83 4.73 3.20 3.70
N GLU A 84 5.54 4.20 4.04
CA GLU A 84 5.36 4.98 5.26
C GLU A 84 4.13 5.89 5.15
N ASN A 85 3.49 6.17 6.29
CA ASN A 85 2.32 7.05 6.41
C ASN A 85 1.08 6.61 5.61
N TYR A 86 1.07 5.39 5.06
CA TYR A 86 -0.07 4.86 4.31
C TYR A 86 -1.24 4.43 5.19
N PHE A 87 -1.03 4.25 6.48
CA PHE A 87 -2.08 4.09 7.49
C PHE A 87 -2.37 5.38 8.26
N SER A 88 -1.96 6.53 7.74
CA SER A 88 -2.36 7.83 8.27
C SER A 88 -3.79 8.19 7.84
N TYR A 89 -4.76 7.97 8.73
CA TYR A 89 -6.17 8.23 8.39
C TYR A 89 -6.41 9.69 8.02
N ASN A 90 -5.96 10.63 8.86
CA ASN A 90 -6.18 12.05 8.62
C ASN A 90 -5.41 12.54 7.41
N ALA A 91 -4.22 11.99 7.09
CA ALA A 91 -3.54 12.39 5.87
C ALA A 91 -4.36 11.95 4.65
N GLN A 92 -4.90 10.72 4.65
CA GLN A 92 -5.76 10.28 3.54
C GLN A 92 -7.11 11.02 3.48
N LYS A 93 -7.68 11.35 4.63
CA LYS A 93 -8.93 12.09 4.73
C LYS A 93 -8.78 13.54 4.25
N ASP A 94 -7.75 14.22 4.72
CA ASP A 94 -7.56 15.65 4.44
C ASP A 94 -6.96 15.90 3.04
N LEU A 95 -6.59 14.84 2.31
CA LEU A 95 -6.28 14.92 0.87
C LEU A 95 -7.48 15.40 0.03
N ILE A 96 -8.72 15.18 0.49
CA ILE A 96 -9.90 15.79 -0.12
C ILE A 96 -10.07 17.19 0.49
N GLY A 97 -9.61 18.20 -0.23
CA GLY A 97 -9.98 19.58 0.06
C GLY A 97 -11.50 19.73 0.02
N SER A 98 -12.05 20.65 0.83
CA SER A 98 -13.49 20.88 0.90
C SER A 98 -14.08 21.11 -0.50
N GLY A 99 -14.89 20.16 -0.99
CA GLY A 99 -15.60 20.27 -2.27
C GLY A 99 -15.15 19.29 -3.37
N ASP A 100 -14.03 18.58 -3.20
CA ASP A 100 -13.58 17.58 -4.18
C ASP A 100 -14.30 16.22 -3.99
N LYS A 101 -14.54 15.49 -5.08
CA LYS A 101 -15.07 14.11 -4.99
C LYS A 101 -13.95 13.14 -4.60
N PRO A 102 -14.22 12.13 -3.74
CA PRO A 102 -13.23 11.10 -3.42
C PRO A 102 -12.60 10.42 -4.64
N THR A 103 -13.41 10.11 -5.65
CA THR A 103 -12.96 9.49 -6.90
C THR A 103 -11.93 10.33 -7.65
N ASP A 104 -12.05 11.66 -7.63
CA ASP A 104 -11.14 12.56 -8.36
C ASP A 104 -9.77 12.58 -7.69
N LYS A 105 -9.72 12.62 -6.35
CA LYS A 105 -8.46 12.54 -5.60
C LYS A 105 -7.82 11.16 -5.68
N LEU A 106 -8.61 10.09 -5.56
CA LEU A 106 -8.09 8.73 -5.74
C LEU A 106 -7.49 8.56 -7.15
N THR A 107 -8.17 9.08 -8.18
CA THR A 107 -7.65 9.12 -9.55
C THR A 107 -6.33 9.87 -9.62
N PHE A 108 -6.26 11.09 -9.05
CA PHE A 108 -5.04 11.88 -9.02
C PHE A 108 -3.89 11.14 -8.31
N MET A 109 -4.12 10.61 -7.12
CA MET A 109 -3.12 9.89 -6.33
C MET A 109 -2.60 8.66 -7.08
N LEU A 110 -3.49 7.82 -7.59
CA LEU A 110 -3.11 6.63 -8.36
C LEU A 110 -2.33 7.00 -9.61
N THR A 111 -2.83 7.94 -10.42
CA THR A 111 -2.22 8.27 -11.72
C THR A 111 -0.92 9.06 -11.59
N LYS A 112 -0.78 9.93 -10.60
CA LYS A 112 0.40 10.80 -10.45
C LYS A 112 1.49 10.19 -9.57
N ASN A 113 1.11 9.50 -8.49
CA ASN A 113 2.08 9.09 -7.48
C ASN A 113 2.42 7.60 -7.53
N TYR A 114 1.46 6.74 -7.89
CA TYR A 114 1.62 5.30 -7.68
C TYR A 114 1.77 4.48 -8.96
N LEU A 115 0.89 4.64 -9.93
CA LEU A 115 0.90 3.83 -11.15
C LEU A 115 2.20 3.94 -11.96
N PRO A 116 2.82 5.13 -12.15
CA PRO A 116 4.11 5.21 -12.83
C PRO A 116 5.23 4.45 -12.09
N LEU A 117 5.25 4.55 -10.75
CA LEU A 117 6.22 3.85 -9.91
C LEU A 117 6.02 2.33 -9.97
N TRP A 118 4.77 1.87 -9.84
CA TRP A 118 4.43 0.45 -9.95
C TRP A 118 4.70 -0.10 -11.33
N GLN A 119 4.49 0.67 -12.39
CA GLN A 119 4.79 0.25 -13.76
C GLN A 119 6.30 0.04 -13.95
N ALA A 120 7.11 1.01 -13.52
CA ALA A 120 8.58 0.91 -13.58
C ALA A 120 9.09 -0.29 -12.75
N ASN A 121 8.48 -0.52 -11.59
CA ASN A 121 8.78 -1.66 -10.75
C ASN A 121 8.36 -2.97 -11.43
N GLN A 122 7.14 -3.10 -11.95
CA GLN A 122 6.65 -4.32 -12.58
C GLN A 122 7.59 -4.80 -13.70
N ALA A 123 8.04 -3.89 -14.57
CA ALA A 123 9.01 -4.20 -15.61
C ALA A 123 10.34 -4.71 -14.99
N ARG A 124 10.91 -3.95 -14.06
CA ARG A 124 12.18 -4.30 -13.41
C ARG A 124 12.12 -5.61 -12.64
N PHE A 125 11.02 -5.89 -11.95
CA PHE A 125 10.87 -7.06 -11.09
C PHE A 125 10.61 -8.34 -11.90
N LYS A 126 9.85 -8.26 -12.99
CA LYS A 126 9.69 -9.37 -13.94
C LYS A 126 11.05 -9.81 -14.49
N ASP A 127 11.85 -8.86 -14.94
CA ASP A 127 13.15 -9.15 -15.56
C ASP A 127 14.20 -9.64 -14.56
N LYS A 128 14.26 -9.02 -13.37
CA LYS A 128 15.34 -9.28 -12.39
C LYS A 128 15.08 -10.48 -11.48
N TYR A 129 13.83 -10.73 -11.11
CA TYR A 129 13.48 -11.72 -10.08
C TYR A 129 12.56 -12.82 -10.60
N SER A 130 12.32 -12.87 -11.92
CA SER A 130 11.49 -13.87 -12.58
C SER A 130 10.12 -14.05 -11.90
N LEU A 131 9.56 -12.96 -11.36
CA LEU A 131 8.24 -13.01 -10.74
C LEU A 131 7.20 -13.33 -11.80
N SER A 132 6.44 -14.40 -11.59
CA SER A 132 5.36 -14.82 -12.49
C SER A 132 4.17 -13.85 -12.49
N ARG A 133 4.08 -12.99 -11.49
CA ARG A 133 3.03 -11.96 -11.32
C ARG A 133 3.57 -10.75 -10.57
N PHE A 134 2.84 -9.65 -10.62
CA PHE A 134 3.13 -8.46 -9.84
C PHE A 134 1.89 -8.03 -9.07
N PRO A 135 1.80 -8.32 -7.75
CA PRO A 135 0.69 -7.85 -6.94
C PRO A 135 0.74 -6.34 -6.74
N ILE A 136 -0.43 -5.74 -6.66
CA ILE A 136 -0.59 -4.32 -6.30
C ILE A 136 -1.64 -4.26 -5.21
N ALA A 137 -1.31 -3.58 -4.12
CA ALA A 137 -2.20 -3.43 -2.98
C ALA A 137 -2.11 -2.00 -2.44
N GLY A 138 -3.17 -1.57 -1.78
CA GLY A 138 -3.17 -0.29 -1.08
C GLY A 138 -4.30 -0.20 -0.07
N THR A 139 -4.40 0.97 0.52
CA THR A 139 -5.41 1.31 1.52
C THR A 139 -6.17 2.54 1.05
N SER A 140 -7.42 2.66 1.48
CA SER A 140 -8.21 3.87 1.31
C SER A 140 -9.12 4.08 2.51
N VAL A 141 -9.39 5.33 2.86
CA VAL A 141 -10.45 5.70 3.82
C VAL A 141 -11.81 5.90 3.14
N TYR A 142 -11.86 5.76 1.81
CA TYR A 142 -13.02 6.06 0.97
C TYR A 142 -13.64 4.77 0.39
N PRO A 143 -14.95 4.52 0.62
CA PRO A 143 -15.63 3.33 0.10
C PRO A 143 -15.66 3.23 -1.42
N GLU A 144 -15.52 4.34 -2.13
CA GLU A 144 -15.52 4.42 -3.59
C GLU A 144 -14.43 3.55 -4.22
N ILE A 145 -13.37 3.22 -3.48
CA ILE A 145 -12.33 2.28 -3.94
C ILE A 145 -12.89 0.90 -4.33
N LYS A 146 -14.07 0.52 -3.81
CA LYS A 146 -14.80 -0.70 -4.22
C LYS A 146 -15.19 -0.71 -5.71
N GLN A 147 -15.29 0.46 -6.33
CA GLN A 147 -15.61 0.63 -7.75
C GLN A 147 -14.36 0.85 -8.61
N LEU A 148 -13.17 0.80 -8.02
CA LEU A 148 -11.92 1.06 -8.72
C LEU A 148 -11.74 0.08 -9.89
N LYS A 149 -11.48 0.66 -11.07
CA LYS A 149 -10.96 -0.04 -12.24
C LYS A 149 -9.66 0.60 -12.70
N ILE A 150 -8.69 -0.22 -13.05
CA ILE A 150 -7.46 0.22 -13.72
C ILE A 150 -7.36 -0.48 -15.07
N ASN A 151 -7.22 0.28 -16.14
CA ASN A 151 -7.22 -0.22 -17.51
C ASN A 151 -8.49 -1.04 -17.85
N GLY A 152 -9.63 -0.67 -17.24
CA GLY A 152 -10.90 -1.38 -17.37
C GLY A 152 -11.00 -2.66 -16.53
N LYS A 153 -9.92 -3.10 -15.88
CA LYS A 153 -9.95 -4.26 -14.97
C LYS A 153 -10.44 -3.81 -13.59
N PRO A 154 -11.52 -4.38 -13.04
CA PRO A 154 -11.95 -4.10 -11.67
C PRO A 154 -10.93 -4.61 -10.66
N VAL A 155 -10.89 -3.96 -9.50
CA VAL A 155 -10.15 -4.43 -8.33
C VAL A 155 -10.52 -5.87 -8.02
N ASP A 156 -9.51 -6.73 -7.78
CA ASP A 156 -9.75 -8.16 -7.59
C ASP A 156 -10.43 -8.39 -6.22
N GLU A 157 -9.98 -7.69 -5.17
CA GLU A 157 -10.58 -7.76 -3.83
C GLU A 157 -10.54 -6.41 -3.09
N VAL A 158 -11.58 -6.14 -2.30
CA VAL A 158 -11.59 -5.06 -1.30
C VAL A 158 -12.09 -5.62 0.03
N ARG A 159 -11.29 -5.48 1.08
CA ARG A 159 -11.58 -5.93 2.45
C ARG A 159 -11.71 -4.72 3.36
N GLU A 160 -12.66 -4.79 4.29
CA GLU A 160 -12.83 -3.76 5.31
C GLU A 160 -12.00 -4.12 6.54
N TYR A 161 -11.28 -3.12 7.06
CA TYR A 161 -10.47 -3.24 8.26
C TYR A 161 -10.82 -2.08 9.20
N VAL A 162 -11.15 -2.37 10.45
CA VAL A 162 -11.39 -1.35 11.47
C VAL A 162 -10.12 -1.22 12.31
N ASP A 163 -9.56 -0.02 12.33
CA ASP A 163 -8.33 0.26 13.08
C ASP A 163 -8.58 0.44 14.59
N TYR A 164 -7.49 0.67 15.33
CA TYR A 164 -7.52 0.88 16.78
C TYR A 164 -8.36 2.08 17.22
N ASP A 165 -8.58 3.06 16.34
CA ASP A 165 -9.38 4.25 16.61
C ASP A 165 -10.85 4.07 16.18
N GLY A 166 -11.24 2.86 15.77
CA GLY A 166 -12.59 2.55 15.29
C GLY A 166 -12.88 3.07 13.88
N ARG A 167 -11.84 3.41 13.10
CA ARG A 167 -11.99 3.95 11.75
C ARG A 167 -11.93 2.84 10.71
N THR A 168 -12.83 2.91 9.74
CA THR A 168 -12.88 1.94 8.64
C THR A 168 -11.87 2.29 7.54
N TRP A 169 -11.11 1.28 7.16
CA TRP A 169 -10.20 1.24 6.03
C TRP A 169 -10.69 0.24 5.00
N TYR A 170 -10.45 0.55 3.74
CA TYR A 170 -10.68 -0.33 2.61
C TYR A 170 -9.32 -0.78 2.06
N LEU A 171 -8.95 -2.01 2.38
CA LEU A 171 -7.75 -2.67 1.88
C LEU A 171 -8.08 -3.26 0.52
N TRP A 172 -7.47 -2.71 -0.54
CA TRP A 172 -7.76 -3.10 -1.91
C TRP A 172 -6.56 -3.81 -2.55
N TYR A 173 -6.84 -4.79 -3.41
CA TYR A 173 -5.84 -5.72 -3.91
C TYR A 173 -6.10 -6.12 -5.36
N TYR A 174 -5.02 -6.13 -6.14
CA TYR A 174 -4.92 -6.79 -7.43
C TYR A 174 -3.86 -7.89 -7.33
N LYS A 175 -4.24 -9.13 -7.63
CA LYS A 175 -3.37 -10.31 -7.61
C LYS A 175 -2.29 -10.25 -8.69
N ASN A 176 -2.70 -9.77 -9.87
CA ASN A 176 -1.86 -9.55 -11.02
C ASN A 176 -2.54 -8.53 -11.94
N LEU A 177 -2.09 -7.27 -11.87
CA LEU A 177 -2.55 -6.21 -12.76
C LEU A 177 -1.44 -5.87 -13.75
N GLU A 178 -1.76 -5.89 -15.04
CA GLU A 178 -0.83 -5.46 -16.08
C GLU A 178 -0.91 -3.94 -16.25
N LEU A 179 0.20 -3.26 -15.96
CA LEU A 179 0.32 -1.82 -16.13
C LEU A 179 0.85 -1.49 -17.52
N LYS A 180 0.27 -0.45 -18.12
CA LYS A 180 0.61 0.08 -19.44
C LYS A 180 1.40 1.38 -19.29
N ASN A 181 1.98 1.88 -20.39
CA ASN A 181 2.63 3.19 -20.43
C ASN A 181 1.68 4.34 -20.08
N SER A 182 0.40 4.18 -20.41
CA SER A 182 -0.67 5.09 -19.99
C SER A 182 -1.75 4.26 -19.33
N ASN A 183 -1.85 4.40 -18.01
CA ASN A 183 -2.87 3.70 -17.21
C ASN A 183 -4.09 4.60 -17.03
N ILE A 184 -5.28 4.02 -17.20
CA ILE A 184 -6.55 4.72 -17.02
C ILE A 184 -7.18 4.24 -15.72
N VAL A 185 -7.59 5.17 -14.87
CA VAL A 185 -8.29 4.91 -13.60
C VAL A 185 -9.73 5.37 -13.74
N THR A 186 -10.68 4.50 -13.40
CA THR A 186 -12.11 4.83 -13.36
C THR A 186 -12.79 4.28 -12.11
N PHE A 187 -13.97 4.81 -11.80
CA PHE A 187 -14.83 4.43 -10.69
C PHE A 187 -16.26 4.32 -11.24
N GLU A 188 -16.60 3.16 -11.81
CA GLU A 188 -17.85 2.91 -12.53
C GLU A 188 -18.42 1.53 -12.23
#